data_AF-A0A7C4M2V4-F1
#
_entry.id   AF-A0A7C4M2V4-F1
#
_cell.length_a   1.000
_cell.length_b   1.000
_cell.length_c   1.000
_cell.angle_alpha   90.00
_cell.angle_beta   90.00
_cell.angle_gamma   90.00
#
_symmetry.space_group_name_H-M   'P 1'
#
loop_
_entity.id
_entity.type
_entity.pdbx_description
1 polymer ?
#
loop_
_entity_poly.entity_id
_entity_poly.type
_entity_poly.pdbx_seq_one_letter_code
_entity_poly.pdbx_strand_id
1 'polypeptide(L)'
;MLEVRKVQMTRSGTFFITLPKDWAIRNRIHRGSIVVNLITPDDKIIIDPKYTAEPVPREATIKVGPHLSRDIISKYLLGYDIITIESKDRITPEQREIVKQTSSQLVGLEITEEDQSKIVMQCLLEPTALSPERILRREHLISSSMCKDSLIALLERDVHLARNVIARDNEVDRLYFLLVRVLRTIIQNPSLSEKLNIYPIDCLDYRLVASFVELVADQSSQIAKYAIKFKDLKINNDISRTLSSLHKSILEIFNDSVESFISHNVSRAASIRDKEPEIRELINKIESLANTLPFERAQDLVIILSLLNRIYDYSVDISDLTTSKEL
;
A
#
# COMPACT_ATOMS: atom_id res chain seq x y z
N MET A 1 28.15 9.04 -16.82
CA MET A 1 29.31 9.11 -17.74
C MET A 1 29.79 7.68 -17.93
N LEU A 2 29.82 7.18 -19.16
CA LEU A 2 30.22 5.80 -19.46
C LEU A 2 31.75 5.75 -19.60
N GLU A 3 32.44 4.98 -18.75
CA GLU A 3 33.87 4.73 -18.87
C GLU A 3 34.11 3.24 -19.13
N VAL A 4 34.78 2.93 -20.24
CA VAL A 4 35.14 1.54 -20.58
C VAL A 4 36.51 1.22 -19.96
N ARG A 5 36.58 0.14 -19.19
CA ARG A 5 37.81 -0.35 -18.56
C ARG A 5 38.11 -1.76 -19.05
N LYS A 6 39.39 -2.05 -19.31
CA LYS A 6 39.86 -3.40 -19.63
C LYS A 6 40.01 -4.19 -18.33
N VAL A 7 39.51 -5.42 -18.33
CA VAL A 7 39.74 -6.39 -17.26
C VAL A 7 41.20 -6.87 -17.35
N GLN A 8 41.84 -7.03 -16.20
CA GLN A 8 43.18 -7.58 -16.07
C GLN A 8 43.12 -8.90 -15.30
N MET A 9 44.06 -9.80 -15.57
CA MET A 9 44.12 -11.13 -14.94
C MET A 9 45.46 -11.32 -14.23
N THR A 10 45.41 -11.83 -13.00
CA THR A 10 46.60 -12.19 -12.24
C THR A 10 47.15 -13.54 -12.71
N ARG A 11 48.39 -13.86 -12.35
CA ARG A 11 48.99 -15.18 -12.63
C ARG A 11 48.27 -16.34 -11.93
N SER A 12 47.52 -16.06 -10.87
CA SER A 12 46.72 -17.04 -10.12
C SER A 12 45.31 -17.26 -10.70
N GLY A 13 44.96 -16.60 -11.82
CA GLY A 13 43.64 -16.74 -12.47
C GLY A 13 42.55 -15.83 -11.90
N THR A 14 42.91 -14.86 -11.04
CA THR A 14 41.95 -13.88 -10.49
C THR A 14 41.85 -12.67 -11.41
N PHE A 15 40.63 -12.16 -11.64
CA PHE A 15 40.40 -10.98 -12.45
C PHE A 15 40.28 -9.72 -11.59
N PHE A 16 40.71 -8.58 -12.11
CA PHE A 16 40.47 -7.28 -11.50
C PHE A 16 40.21 -6.21 -12.56
N ILE A 17 39.43 -5.20 -12.18
CA ILE A 17 39.10 -4.03 -13.00
C ILE A 17 39.52 -2.76 -12.26
N THR A 18 39.93 -1.74 -12.99
CA THR A 18 40.30 -0.45 -12.39
C THR A 18 39.05 0.37 -12.11
N LEU A 19 38.90 0.87 -10.88
CA LEU A 19 37.81 1.76 -10.50
C LEU A 19 38.02 3.16 -11.11
N PRO A 20 36.94 3.88 -11.49
CA PRO A 20 37.05 5.28 -11.91
C PRO A 20 37.68 6.13 -10.80
N LYS A 21 38.78 6.83 -11.12
CA LYS A 21 39.59 7.57 -10.14
C LYS A 21 38.77 8.57 -9.34
N ASP A 22 37.97 9.40 -10.01
CA ASP A 22 37.16 10.43 -9.35
C ASP A 22 36.07 9.83 -8.46
N TRP A 23 35.49 8.70 -8.87
CA TRP A 23 34.51 7.99 -8.05
C TRP A 23 35.16 7.39 -6.79
N ALA A 24 36.35 6.80 -6.93
CA ALA A 24 37.10 6.25 -5.79
C ALA A 24 37.49 7.34 -4.79
N ILE A 25 37.98 8.50 -5.27
CA ILE A 25 38.32 9.65 -4.42
C ILE A 25 37.07 10.18 -3.69
N ARG A 26 35.95 10.38 -4.40
CA ARG A 26 34.68 10.84 -3.78
C ARG A 26 34.18 9.90 -2.69
N ASN A 27 34.38 8.60 -2.85
CA ASN A 27 33.99 7.59 -1.88
C ASN A 27 35.10 7.25 -0.86
N ARG A 28 36.20 8.02 -0.84
CA ARG A 28 37.33 7.83 0.09
C ARG A 28 37.95 6.44 0.04
N ILE A 29 37.93 5.79 -1.13
CA ILE A 29 38.53 4.48 -1.35
C ILE A 29 40.04 4.66 -1.50
N HIS A 30 40.81 3.99 -0.66
CA HIS A 30 42.26 3.95 -0.67
C HIS A 30 42.77 2.51 -0.71
N ARG A 31 44.09 2.33 -0.78
CA ARG A 31 44.69 0.99 -0.72
C ARG A 31 44.24 0.30 0.58
N GLY A 32 43.74 -0.92 0.45
CA GLY A 32 43.23 -1.73 1.57
C GLY A 32 41.78 -1.43 1.97
N SER A 33 41.10 -0.46 1.33
CA SER A 33 39.66 -0.28 1.54
C SER A 33 38.89 -1.52 1.08
N ILE A 34 37.92 -1.93 1.88
CA ILE A 34 37.00 -3.02 1.56
C ILE A 34 35.80 -2.40 0.83
N VAL A 35 35.40 -3.02 -0.27
CA VAL A 35 34.17 -2.71 -1.00
C VAL A 35 33.39 -4.01 -1.13
N VAL A 36 32.07 -3.91 -1.18
CA VAL A 36 31.21 -5.07 -1.39
C VAL A 36 30.86 -5.16 -2.86
N ASN A 37 30.96 -6.37 -3.39
CA ASN A 37 30.54 -6.71 -4.74
C ASN A 37 29.24 -7.48 -4.65
N LEU A 38 28.21 -6.98 -5.30
CA LEU A 38 26.90 -7.60 -5.41
C LEU A 38 26.71 -8.06 -6.85
N ILE A 39 26.31 -9.30 -7.03
CA ILE A 39 25.94 -9.84 -8.35
C ILE A 39 24.41 -9.77 -8.42
N THR A 40 23.89 -8.96 -9.32
CA THR A 40 22.45 -8.82 -9.54
C THR A 40 21.87 -10.04 -10.27
N PRO A 41 20.55 -10.26 -10.23
CA PRO A 41 19.90 -11.36 -10.97
C PRO A 41 20.16 -11.35 -12.49
N ASP A 42 20.45 -10.18 -13.08
CA ASP A 42 20.82 -10.03 -14.49
C ASP A 42 22.35 -10.07 -14.74
N ASP A 43 23.09 -10.70 -13.84
CA ASP A 43 24.54 -10.98 -13.90
C ASP A 43 25.43 -9.73 -14.02
N LYS A 44 24.98 -8.60 -13.43
CA LYS A 44 25.79 -7.37 -13.31
C LYS A 44 26.48 -7.31 -11.96
N ILE A 45 27.66 -6.69 -11.92
CA ILE A 45 28.39 -6.44 -10.68
C ILE A 45 28.16 -5.01 -10.22
N ILE A 46 27.57 -4.83 -9.04
CA ILE A 46 27.48 -3.54 -8.34
C ILE A 46 28.59 -3.49 -7.29
N ILE A 47 29.36 -2.41 -7.30
CA ILE A 47 30.40 -2.14 -6.31
C ILE A 47 29.89 -1.08 -5.33
N ASP A 48 29.64 -1.49 -4.09
CA ASP A 48 29.19 -0.62 -3.02
C ASP A 48 30.33 -0.35 -2.02
N PRO A 49 30.85 0.90 -1.94
CA PRO A 49 31.91 1.25 -1.01
C PRO A 49 31.41 1.47 0.43
N LYS A 50 30.10 1.34 0.70
CA LYS A 50 29.46 1.66 1.99
C LYS A 50 28.58 0.56 2.55
N TYR A 51 28.58 -0.63 1.96
CA TYR A 51 27.65 -1.71 2.35
C TYR A 51 27.72 -2.12 3.83
N THR A 52 28.88 -1.97 4.48
CA THR A 52 29.06 -2.27 5.92
C THR A 52 28.93 -1.06 6.83
N ALA A 53 28.71 0.14 6.30
CA ALA A 53 28.43 1.32 7.11
C ALA A 53 27.02 1.22 7.68
N GLU A 54 26.84 1.60 8.95
CA GLU A 54 25.49 1.76 9.50
C GLU A 54 24.69 2.72 8.62
N PRO A 55 23.42 2.41 8.31
CA PRO A 55 22.57 3.32 7.56
C PRO A 55 22.47 4.65 8.32
N VAL A 56 22.92 5.73 7.69
CA VAL A 56 22.72 7.07 8.27
C VAL A 56 21.23 7.41 8.13
N PRO A 57 20.54 7.79 9.22
CA PRO A 57 19.14 8.19 9.15
C PRO A 57 18.93 9.29 8.12
N ARG A 58 17.88 9.16 7.31
CA ARG A 58 17.54 10.16 6.31
C ARG A 58 16.74 11.28 6.95
N GLU A 59 17.30 12.48 6.93
CA GLU A 59 16.69 13.66 7.55
C GLU A 59 16.10 14.62 6.51
N ALA A 60 14.96 15.21 6.83
CA ALA A 60 14.35 16.29 6.06
C ALA A 60 13.86 17.41 6.97
N THR A 61 14.00 18.66 6.50
CA THR A 61 13.41 19.83 7.14
C THR A 61 12.23 20.35 6.29
N ILE A 62 11.10 20.60 6.94
CA ILE A 62 9.89 21.20 6.38
C ILE A 62 9.70 22.56 7.04
N LYS A 63 9.54 23.61 6.21
CA LYS A 63 9.12 24.92 6.72
C LYS A 63 7.61 24.95 6.85
N VAL A 64 7.10 25.48 7.96
CA VAL A 64 5.66 25.62 8.17
C VAL A 64 5.01 26.41 7.03
N GLY A 65 3.96 25.84 6.45
CA GLY A 65 3.24 26.38 5.30
C GLY A 65 1.82 25.81 5.20
N PRO A 66 1.04 26.24 4.18
CA PRO A 66 -0.38 25.88 4.05
C PRO A 66 -0.62 24.38 3.77
N HIS A 67 0.42 23.63 3.37
CA HIS A 67 0.33 22.22 3.00
C HIS A 67 1.09 21.30 3.98
N LEU A 68 1.23 21.72 5.24
CA LEU A 68 2.03 21.05 6.26
C LEU A 68 1.78 19.53 6.35
N SER A 69 0.51 19.11 6.40
CA SER A 69 0.14 17.68 6.44
C SER A 69 0.65 16.92 5.19
N ARG A 70 0.43 17.48 4.00
CA ARG A 70 0.89 16.89 2.73
C ARG A 70 2.41 16.79 2.67
N ASP A 71 3.12 17.81 3.16
CA ASP A 71 4.59 17.82 3.17
C ASP A 71 5.13 16.74 4.11
N ILE A 72 4.52 16.57 5.29
CA ILE A 72 4.85 15.51 6.24
C ILE A 72 4.63 14.14 5.61
N ILE A 73 3.44 13.88 5.06
CA ILE A 73 3.09 12.62 4.38
C ILE A 73 4.09 12.37 3.24
N SER A 74 4.44 13.38 2.44
CA SER A 74 5.40 13.25 1.35
C SER A 74 6.77 12.78 1.85
N LYS A 75 7.31 13.40 2.92
CA LYS A 75 8.60 12.97 3.51
C LYS A 75 8.51 11.57 4.10
N TYR A 76 7.41 11.23 4.78
CA TYR A 76 7.20 9.88 5.29
C TYR A 76 7.18 8.84 4.16
N LEU A 77 6.41 9.08 3.08
CA LEU A 77 6.33 8.16 1.95
C LEU A 77 7.65 8.07 1.18
N LEU A 78 8.54 9.07 1.27
CA LEU A 78 9.87 9.03 0.65
C LEU A 78 10.93 8.30 1.50
N GLY A 79 10.54 7.74 2.65
CA GLY A 79 11.45 6.98 3.51
C GLY A 79 12.39 7.86 4.34
N TYR A 80 12.02 9.11 4.65
CA TYR A 80 12.79 9.91 5.61
C TYR A 80 12.54 9.41 7.04
N ASP A 81 13.60 9.20 7.79
CA ASP A 81 13.58 8.67 9.16
C ASP A 81 13.37 9.78 10.19
N ILE A 82 13.86 10.98 9.90
CA ILE A 82 13.69 12.16 10.76
C ILE A 82 13.08 13.29 9.93
N ILE A 83 11.96 13.82 10.39
CA ILE A 83 11.26 14.95 9.77
C ILE A 83 11.22 16.08 10.80
N THR A 84 11.98 17.14 10.53
CA THR A 84 12.00 18.36 11.35
C THR A 84 11.08 19.39 10.74
N ILE A 85 10.14 19.90 11.51
CA ILE A 85 9.25 21.00 11.14
C ILE A 85 9.79 22.26 11.80
N GLU A 86 10.06 23.29 11.01
CA GLU A 86 10.60 24.56 11.48
C GLU A 86 9.70 25.74 11.08
N SER A 87 9.59 26.69 12.00
CA SER A 87 8.93 27.98 11.77
C SER A 87 9.87 29.11 12.12
N LYS A 88 9.80 30.22 11.37
CA LYS A 88 10.53 31.46 11.71
C LYS A 88 10.01 32.07 13.00
N ASP A 89 8.70 31.97 13.20
CA ASP A 89 7.98 32.42 14.38
C ASP A 89 7.51 31.22 15.21
N ARG A 90 6.73 31.46 16.26
CA ARG A 90 6.13 30.39 17.06
C ARG A 90 5.19 29.51 16.22
N ILE A 91 5.35 28.19 16.30
CA ILE A 91 4.37 27.23 15.77
C ILE A 91 3.06 27.43 16.55
N THR A 92 1.95 27.58 15.86
CA THR A 92 0.63 27.81 16.47
C THR A 92 0.01 26.52 17.02
N PRO A 93 -0.96 26.59 17.95
CA PRO A 93 -1.72 25.42 18.41
C PRO A 93 -2.40 24.66 17.26
N GLU A 94 -2.94 25.36 16.27
CA GLU A 94 -3.60 24.77 15.11
C GLU A 94 -2.60 23.99 14.24
N GLN A 95 -1.40 24.53 14.04
CA GLN A 95 -0.34 23.83 13.33
C GLN A 95 0.11 22.59 14.08
N ARG A 96 0.25 22.65 15.41
CA ARG A 96 0.57 21.47 16.24
C ARG A 96 -0.47 20.38 16.10
N GLU A 97 -1.75 20.75 16.08
CA GLU A 97 -2.84 19.79 15.90
C GLU A 97 -2.78 19.10 14.53
N ILE A 98 -2.50 19.86 13.46
CA ILE A 98 -2.27 19.29 12.12
C ILE A 98 -1.13 18.27 12.14
N VAL A 99 -0.01 18.58 12.81
CA VAL A 99 1.13 17.66 12.94
C VAL A 99 0.72 16.40 13.68
N LYS A 100 0.05 16.52 14.83
CA LYS A 100 -0.42 15.36 15.63
C LYS A 100 -1.37 14.48 14.85
N GLN A 101 -2.37 15.06 14.19
CA GLN A 101 -3.34 14.33 13.37
C GLN A 101 -2.64 13.61 12.22
N THR A 102 -1.71 14.29 11.54
CA THR A 102 -0.94 13.68 10.45
C THR A 102 -0.06 12.53 10.96
N SER A 103 0.63 12.70 12.09
CA SER A 103 1.45 11.65 12.70
C SER A 103 0.62 10.41 13.03
N SER A 104 -0.61 10.58 13.53
CA SER A 104 -1.48 9.45 13.89
C SER A 104 -1.85 8.55 12.70
N GLN A 105 -1.83 9.10 11.48
CA GLN A 105 -2.09 8.39 10.22
C GLN A 105 -0.86 7.66 9.66
N LEU A 106 0.32 7.83 10.25
CA LEU A 106 1.58 7.34 9.69
C LEU A 106 2.24 6.39 10.68
N VAL A 107 2.23 5.09 10.36
CA VAL A 107 2.68 4.04 11.29
C VAL A 107 4.14 4.25 11.70
N GLY A 108 4.36 4.30 13.02
CA GLY A 108 5.69 4.40 13.63
C GLY A 108 6.35 5.77 13.50
N LEU A 109 5.66 6.79 12.99
CA LEU A 109 6.14 8.17 13.00
C LEU A 109 5.67 8.85 14.29
N GLU A 110 6.63 9.13 15.18
CA GLU A 110 6.36 9.68 16.50
C GLU A 110 7.00 11.05 16.68
N ILE A 111 6.33 11.95 17.39
CA ILE A 111 6.90 13.25 17.79
C ILE A 111 7.87 13.00 18.95
N THR A 112 9.16 13.24 18.72
CA THR A 112 10.22 13.00 19.71
C THR A 112 10.69 14.27 20.42
N GLU A 113 10.65 15.41 19.73
CA GLU A 113 10.98 16.72 20.30
C GLU A 113 9.95 17.76 19.88
N GLU A 114 9.59 18.65 20.80
CA GLU A 114 8.67 19.75 20.53
C GLU A 114 9.08 20.99 21.33
N ASP A 115 9.34 22.10 20.63
CA ASP A 115 9.59 23.42 21.21
C ASP A 115 8.67 24.51 20.62
N GLN A 116 9.01 25.79 20.85
CA GLN A 116 8.19 26.92 20.38
C GLN A 116 8.20 27.10 18.86
N SER A 117 9.30 26.76 18.18
CA SER A 117 9.55 27.01 16.74
C SER A 117 9.90 25.75 15.94
N LYS A 118 10.08 24.60 16.61
CA LYS A 118 10.55 23.34 16.03
C LYS A 118 9.75 22.15 16.57
N ILE A 119 9.44 21.20 15.70
CA ILE A 119 8.93 19.87 16.05
C ILE A 119 9.77 18.83 15.31
N VAL A 120 10.29 17.83 16.01
CA VAL A 120 11.02 16.70 15.42
C VAL A 120 10.14 15.47 15.49
N MET A 121 9.99 14.80 14.36
CA MET A 121 9.31 13.52 14.26
C MET A 121 10.28 12.46 13.77
N GLN A 122 10.23 11.28 14.37
CA GLN A 122 11.11 10.17 14.04
C GLN A 122 10.31 8.92 13.69
N CYS A 123 10.69 8.24 12.62
CA CYS A 123 10.18 6.92 12.28
C CYS A 123 10.94 5.87 13.10
N LEU A 124 10.24 5.15 13.97
CA LEU A 124 10.80 4.16 14.90
C LEU A 124 10.75 2.73 14.35
N LEU A 125 10.53 2.58 13.04
CA LEU A 125 10.43 1.28 12.38
C LEU A 125 11.76 0.87 11.77
N GLU A 126 12.13 -0.39 12.01
CA GLU A 126 13.28 -1.03 11.37
C GLU A 126 12.86 -1.61 10.01
N PRO A 127 13.38 -1.09 8.87
CA PRO A 127 12.94 -1.54 7.54
C PRO A 127 13.17 -3.03 7.28
N THR A 128 14.23 -3.61 7.86
CA THR A 128 14.54 -5.04 7.68
C THR A 128 13.53 -5.98 8.35
N ALA A 129 12.76 -5.50 9.32
CA ALA A 129 11.71 -6.27 9.99
C ALA A 129 10.35 -6.22 9.26
N LEU A 130 10.22 -5.37 8.24
CA LEU A 130 8.97 -5.08 7.54
C LEU A 130 8.91 -5.78 6.18
N SER A 131 8.15 -6.86 6.10
CA SER A 131 7.85 -7.53 4.83
C SER A 131 6.63 -6.87 4.14
N PRO A 132 6.76 -6.42 2.89
CA PRO A 132 5.64 -5.97 2.06
C PRO A 132 4.47 -6.97 2.02
N GLU A 133 4.77 -8.27 1.88
CA GLU A 133 3.75 -9.33 1.90
C GLU A 133 2.96 -9.33 3.20
N ARG A 134 3.64 -9.23 4.35
CA ARG A 134 2.97 -9.24 5.67
C ARG A 134 2.08 -8.03 5.87
N ILE A 135 2.51 -6.86 5.40
CA ILE A 135 1.73 -5.63 5.46
C ILE A 135 0.49 -5.78 4.58
N LEU A 136 0.66 -6.22 3.32
CA LEU A 136 -0.44 -6.44 2.39
C LEU A 136 -1.45 -7.47 2.90
N ARG A 137 -0.99 -8.59 3.49
CA ARG A 137 -1.87 -9.61 4.10
C ARG A 137 -2.72 -9.02 5.22
N ARG A 138 -2.14 -8.16 6.05
CA ARG A 138 -2.87 -7.49 7.14
C ARG A 138 -3.88 -6.48 6.61
N GLU A 139 -3.49 -5.69 5.62
CA GLU A 139 -4.35 -4.73 4.93
C GLU A 139 -5.56 -5.44 4.30
N HIS A 140 -5.31 -6.54 3.58
CA HIS A 140 -6.32 -7.39 2.98
C HIS A 140 -7.27 -8.01 4.03
N LEU A 141 -6.76 -8.51 5.15
CA LEU A 141 -7.59 -9.10 6.20
C LEU A 141 -8.60 -8.09 6.77
N ILE A 142 -8.16 -6.85 7.00
CA ILE A 142 -9.04 -5.78 7.50
C ILE A 142 -10.05 -5.38 6.41
N SER A 143 -9.58 -5.12 5.18
CA SER A 143 -10.42 -4.73 4.04
C SER A 143 -11.49 -5.80 3.73
N SER A 144 -11.13 -7.08 3.74
CA SER A 144 -12.05 -8.21 3.54
C SER A 144 -13.12 -8.28 4.64
N SER A 145 -12.72 -8.09 5.90
CA SER A 145 -13.67 -8.00 7.01
C SER A 145 -14.59 -6.78 6.89
N MET A 146 -14.06 -5.63 6.45
CA MET A 146 -14.87 -4.43 6.20
C MET A 146 -15.89 -4.67 5.09
N CYS A 147 -15.47 -5.28 3.98
CA CYS A 147 -16.37 -5.64 2.88
C CYS A 147 -17.51 -6.53 3.38
N LYS A 148 -17.19 -7.56 4.16
CA LYS A 148 -18.18 -8.44 4.78
C LYS A 148 -19.16 -7.70 5.70
N ASP A 149 -18.61 -6.95 6.65
CA ASP A 149 -19.40 -6.29 7.67
C ASP A 149 -20.23 -5.13 7.11
N SER A 150 -19.80 -4.51 6.00
CA SER A 150 -20.54 -3.42 5.36
C SER A 150 -21.89 -3.87 4.82
N LEU A 151 -21.96 -5.07 4.21
CA LEU A 151 -23.24 -5.62 3.75
C LEU A 151 -24.11 -6.05 4.94
N ILE A 152 -23.52 -6.69 5.96
CA ILE A 152 -24.26 -7.10 7.16
C ILE A 152 -24.91 -5.88 7.80
N ALA A 153 -24.15 -4.81 8.01
CA ALA A 153 -24.64 -3.55 8.55
C ALA A 153 -25.79 -2.96 7.71
N LEU A 154 -25.71 -3.06 6.38
CA LEU A 154 -26.76 -2.59 5.47
C LEU A 154 -28.06 -3.42 5.61
N LEU A 155 -27.95 -4.75 5.57
CA LEU A 155 -29.11 -5.65 5.56
C LEU A 155 -29.80 -5.70 6.93
N GLU A 156 -29.01 -5.74 8.01
CA GLU A 156 -29.51 -5.79 9.39
C GLU A 156 -29.82 -4.42 9.97
N ARG A 157 -29.45 -3.35 9.25
CA ARG A 157 -29.59 -1.94 9.68
C ARG A 157 -28.85 -1.66 10.98
N ASP A 158 -27.71 -2.32 11.15
CA ASP A 158 -26.83 -2.13 12.30
C ASP A 158 -25.94 -0.90 12.10
N VAL A 159 -26.41 0.23 12.64
CA VAL A 159 -25.67 1.50 12.65
C VAL A 159 -24.37 1.42 13.44
N HIS A 160 -24.29 0.56 14.47
CA HIS A 160 -23.09 0.40 15.26
C HIS A 160 -22.01 -0.33 14.45
N LEU A 161 -22.37 -1.43 13.79
CA LEU A 161 -21.48 -2.15 12.88
C LEU A 161 -21.02 -1.25 11.72
N ALA A 162 -21.94 -0.46 11.13
CA ALA A 162 -21.58 0.49 10.07
C ALA A 162 -20.53 1.52 10.53
N ARG A 163 -20.68 2.10 11.72
CA ARG A 163 -19.67 3.02 12.28
C ARG A 163 -18.34 2.33 12.54
N ASN A 164 -18.36 1.07 12.96
CA ASN A 164 -17.15 0.28 13.16
C ASN A 164 -16.42 0.01 11.83
N VAL A 165 -17.15 -0.28 10.73
CA VAL A 165 -16.56 -0.38 9.38
C VAL A 165 -15.88 0.93 8.99
N ILE A 166 -16.57 2.07 9.13
CA ILE A 166 -16.01 3.39 8.79
C ILE A 166 -14.76 3.71 9.62
N ALA A 167 -14.71 3.30 10.89
CA ALA A 167 -13.54 3.55 11.73
C ALA A 167 -12.31 2.71 11.34
N ARG A 168 -12.51 1.49 10.82
CA ARG A 168 -11.44 0.58 10.37
C ARG A 168 -10.76 1.04 9.08
N ASP A 169 -11.44 1.85 8.28
CA ASP A 169 -10.91 2.51 7.06
C ASP A 169 -9.55 3.19 7.33
N ASN A 170 -9.47 3.94 8.43
CA ASN A 170 -8.23 4.60 8.84
C ASN A 170 -7.07 3.62 9.09
N GLU A 171 -7.32 2.40 9.54
CA GLU A 171 -6.27 1.40 9.75
C GLU A 171 -5.78 0.84 8.41
N VAL A 172 -6.66 0.71 7.41
CA VAL A 172 -6.28 0.33 6.05
C VAL A 172 -5.40 1.41 5.42
N ASP A 173 -5.80 2.69 5.51
CA ASP A 173 -5.00 3.83 5.03
C ASP A 173 -3.58 3.86 5.63
N ARG A 174 -3.49 3.60 6.93
CA ARG A 174 -2.22 3.54 7.67
C ARG A 174 -1.31 2.43 7.14
N LEU A 175 -1.88 1.25 6.91
CA LEU A 175 -1.14 0.10 6.37
C LEU A 175 -0.71 0.35 4.93
N TYR A 176 -1.58 0.94 4.11
CA TYR A 176 -1.27 1.37 2.76
C TYR A 176 -0.07 2.32 2.75
N PHE A 177 -0.11 3.42 3.52
CA PHE A 177 1.01 4.37 3.61
C PHE A 177 2.30 3.73 4.11
N LEU A 178 2.22 2.82 5.09
CA LEU A 178 3.36 2.06 5.55
C LEU A 178 3.94 1.21 4.41
N LEU A 179 3.11 0.49 3.66
CA LEU A 179 3.57 -0.31 2.53
C LEU A 179 4.29 0.58 1.50
N VAL A 180 3.71 1.72 1.12
CA VAL A 180 4.35 2.66 0.17
C VAL A 180 5.72 3.10 0.64
N ARG A 181 5.85 3.44 1.93
CA ARG A 181 7.12 3.83 2.54
C ARG A 181 8.14 2.69 2.42
N VAL A 182 7.76 1.46 2.79
CA VAL A 182 8.64 0.29 2.71
C VAL A 182 9.07 0.04 1.27
N LEU A 183 8.14 0.00 0.30
CA LEU A 183 8.44 -0.23 -1.11
C LEU A 183 9.40 0.81 -1.69
N ARG A 184 9.17 2.10 -1.40
CA ARG A 184 10.08 3.17 -1.85
C ARG A 184 11.45 3.09 -1.17
N THR A 185 11.49 2.67 0.10
CA THR A 185 12.73 2.43 0.82
C THR A 185 13.52 1.26 0.20
N ILE A 186 12.84 0.18 -0.21
CA ILE A 186 13.46 -0.96 -0.92
C ILE A 186 14.06 -0.48 -2.25
N ILE A 187 13.29 0.25 -3.07
CA ILE A 187 13.75 0.78 -4.36
C ILE A 187 15.00 1.67 -4.21
N GLN A 188 15.06 2.45 -3.14
CA GLN A 188 16.16 3.37 -2.87
C GLN A 188 17.40 2.71 -2.26
N ASN A 189 17.28 1.47 -1.74
CA ASN A 189 18.32 0.76 -1.02
C ASN A 189 18.53 -0.66 -1.60
N PRO A 190 19.48 -0.85 -2.54
CA PRO A 190 19.75 -2.15 -3.15
C PRO A 190 20.06 -3.27 -2.16
N SER A 191 20.77 -2.96 -1.06
CA SER A 191 21.07 -3.93 0.00
C SER A 191 19.82 -4.44 0.73
N LEU A 192 18.78 -3.62 0.86
CA LEU A 192 17.51 -4.03 1.46
C LEU A 192 16.71 -4.91 0.48
N SER A 193 16.74 -4.57 -0.80
CA SER A 193 16.13 -5.36 -1.88
C SER A 193 16.64 -6.80 -1.88
N GLU A 194 17.95 -6.99 -1.78
CA GLU A 194 18.58 -8.33 -1.69
C GLU A 194 18.22 -9.06 -0.39
N LYS A 195 18.31 -8.38 0.76
CA LYS A 195 17.99 -8.98 2.07
C LYS A 195 16.55 -9.49 2.16
N LEU A 196 15.62 -8.75 1.57
CA LEU A 196 14.19 -9.10 1.57
C LEU A 196 13.79 -9.97 0.37
N ASN A 197 14.68 -10.14 -0.62
CA ASN A 197 14.40 -10.76 -1.91
C ASN A 197 13.16 -10.16 -2.60
N ILE A 198 13.09 -8.83 -2.62
CA ILE A 198 12.03 -8.03 -3.25
C ILE A 198 12.70 -6.98 -4.11
N TYR A 199 12.43 -7.03 -5.41
CA TYR A 199 13.08 -6.18 -6.41
C TYR A 199 12.18 -5.01 -6.82
N PRO A 200 12.72 -3.99 -7.51
CA PRO A 200 11.94 -2.84 -7.94
C PRO A 200 10.70 -3.18 -8.78
N ILE A 201 10.74 -4.27 -9.56
CA ILE A 201 9.57 -4.73 -10.34
C ILE A 201 8.45 -5.20 -9.41
N ASP A 202 8.76 -6.05 -8.42
CA ASP A 202 7.79 -6.51 -7.42
C ASP A 202 7.17 -5.33 -6.67
N CYS A 203 7.97 -4.29 -6.39
CA CYS A 203 7.49 -3.10 -5.70
C CYS A 203 6.41 -2.33 -6.49
N LEU A 204 6.43 -2.40 -7.82
CA LEU A 204 5.36 -1.79 -8.64
C LEU A 204 4.05 -2.56 -8.48
N ASP A 205 4.12 -3.89 -8.50
CA ASP A 205 2.93 -4.73 -8.40
C ASP A 205 2.34 -4.67 -6.99
N TYR A 206 3.17 -4.79 -5.94
CA TYR A 206 2.73 -4.60 -4.55
C TYR A 206 2.06 -3.23 -4.34
N ARG A 207 2.60 -2.18 -4.97
CA ARG A 207 2.05 -0.83 -4.87
C ARG A 207 0.64 -0.75 -5.44
N LEU A 208 0.40 -1.38 -6.59
CA LEU A 208 -0.90 -1.41 -7.25
C LEU A 208 -1.90 -2.27 -6.48
N VAL A 209 -1.51 -3.50 -6.12
CA VAL A 209 -2.39 -4.42 -5.38
C VAL A 209 -2.85 -3.82 -4.05
N ALA A 210 -1.95 -3.20 -3.29
CA ALA A 210 -2.34 -2.51 -2.05
C ALA A 210 -3.29 -1.34 -2.31
N SER A 211 -3.09 -0.60 -3.40
CA SER A 211 -4.02 0.47 -3.76
C SER A 211 -5.41 -0.07 -4.08
N PHE A 212 -5.51 -1.23 -4.73
CA PHE A 212 -6.81 -1.86 -4.98
C PHE A 212 -7.44 -2.39 -3.69
N VAL A 213 -6.66 -2.96 -2.77
CA VAL A 213 -7.14 -3.41 -1.45
C VAL A 213 -7.67 -2.24 -0.61
N GLU A 214 -6.97 -1.10 -0.63
CA GLU A 214 -7.42 0.15 0.00
C GLU A 214 -8.72 0.65 -0.64
N LEU A 215 -8.79 0.71 -1.98
CA LEU A 215 -10.00 1.12 -2.69
C LEU A 215 -11.23 0.21 -2.39
N VAL A 216 -11.02 -1.08 -2.10
CA VAL A 216 -12.07 -2.00 -1.62
C VAL A 216 -12.54 -1.66 -0.21
N ALA A 217 -11.63 -1.33 0.70
CA ALA A 217 -11.98 -0.84 2.04
C ALA A 217 -12.79 0.46 1.94
N ASP A 218 -12.36 1.34 1.04
CA ASP A 218 -12.99 2.61 0.74
C ASP A 218 -14.43 2.42 0.23
N GLN A 219 -14.66 1.48 -0.72
CA GLN A 219 -16.02 1.13 -1.15
C GLN A 219 -16.86 0.56 0.00
N SER A 220 -16.26 -0.27 0.87
CA SER A 220 -16.92 -0.86 2.03
C SER A 220 -17.34 0.20 3.06
N SER A 221 -16.48 1.21 3.27
CA SER A 221 -16.75 2.41 4.08
C SER A 221 -17.91 3.21 3.50
N GLN A 222 -17.99 3.37 2.17
CA GLN A 222 -19.15 4.00 1.51
C GLN A 222 -20.44 3.22 1.69
N ILE A 223 -20.42 1.89 1.52
CA ILE A 223 -21.59 1.02 1.76
C ILE A 223 -22.08 1.18 3.21
N ALA A 224 -21.15 1.21 4.18
CA ALA A 224 -21.49 1.43 5.59
C ALA A 224 -22.08 2.84 5.85
N LYS A 225 -21.58 3.90 5.20
CA LYS A 225 -22.18 5.25 5.28
C LYS A 225 -23.62 5.23 4.77
N TYR A 226 -23.89 4.51 3.68
CA TYR A 226 -25.24 4.30 3.17
C TYR A 226 -26.11 3.47 4.12
N ALA A 227 -25.58 2.44 4.78
CA ALA A 227 -26.31 1.69 5.80
C ALA A 227 -26.84 2.59 6.93
N ILE A 228 -26.06 3.60 7.35
CA ILE A 228 -26.49 4.60 8.34
C ILE A 228 -27.59 5.51 7.77
N LYS A 229 -27.40 6.00 6.54
CA LYS A 229 -28.37 6.86 5.85
C LYS A 229 -29.71 6.14 5.62
N PHE A 230 -29.65 4.84 5.38
CA PHE A 230 -30.78 3.99 5.00
C PHE A 230 -31.34 3.16 6.15
N LYS A 231 -31.06 3.51 7.41
CA LYS A 231 -31.51 2.74 8.59
C LYS A 231 -33.03 2.43 8.62
N ASP A 232 -33.85 3.27 7.99
CA ASP A 232 -35.31 3.14 7.97
C ASP A 232 -35.83 2.41 6.72
N LEU A 233 -34.96 2.11 5.75
CA LEU A 233 -35.32 1.38 4.52
C LEU A 233 -35.47 -0.12 4.79
N LYS A 234 -36.67 -0.64 4.48
CA LYS A 234 -36.93 -2.08 4.39
C LYS A 234 -36.60 -2.56 2.99
N ILE A 235 -35.50 -3.29 2.86
CA ILE A 235 -35.15 -4.01 1.63
C ILE A 235 -36.05 -5.25 1.53
N ASN A 236 -36.61 -5.51 0.34
CA ASN A 236 -37.41 -6.70 0.08
C ASN A 236 -36.54 -7.96 0.25
N ASN A 237 -37.09 -9.04 0.82
CA ASN A 237 -36.40 -10.31 1.04
C ASN A 237 -35.72 -10.85 -0.23
N ASP A 238 -36.34 -10.72 -1.40
CA ASP A 238 -35.74 -11.21 -2.66
C ASP A 238 -34.54 -10.39 -3.10
N ILE A 239 -34.56 -9.08 -2.86
CA ILE A 239 -33.43 -8.18 -3.09
C ILE A 239 -32.31 -8.51 -2.09
N SER A 240 -32.65 -8.63 -0.80
CA SER A 240 -31.66 -8.97 0.23
C SER A 240 -30.96 -10.29 -0.07
N ARG A 241 -31.69 -11.34 -0.47
CA ARG A 241 -31.11 -12.64 -0.84
C ARG A 241 -30.18 -12.52 -2.04
N THR A 242 -30.63 -11.84 -3.10
CA THR A 242 -29.83 -11.71 -4.34
C THR A 242 -28.58 -10.85 -4.08
N LEU A 243 -28.70 -9.79 -3.28
CA LEU A 243 -27.59 -8.94 -2.87
C LEU A 243 -26.57 -9.71 -2.01
N SER A 244 -27.04 -10.55 -1.08
CA SER A 244 -26.15 -11.42 -0.30
C SER A 244 -25.42 -12.44 -1.17
N SER A 245 -26.09 -13.02 -2.18
CA SER A 245 -25.43 -13.91 -3.14
C SER A 245 -24.35 -13.19 -3.93
N LEU A 246 -24.66 -12.02 -4.49
CA LEU A 246 -23.70 -11.20 -5.25
C LEU A 246 -22.49 -10.84 -4.39
N HIS A 247 -22.73 -10.29 -3.21
CA HIS A 247 -21.65 -9.89 -2.29
C HIS A 247 -20.79 -11.06 -1.87
N LYS A 248 -21.37 -12.24 -1.62
CA LYS A 248 -20.60 -13.45 -1.30
C LYS A 248 -19.65 -13.81 -2.45
N SER A 249 -20.16 -13.85 -3.69
CA SER A 249 -19.33 -14.16 -4.86
C SER A 249 -18.23 -13.11 -5.06
N ILE A 250 -18.52 -11.83 -4.86
CA ILE A 250 -17.53 -10.73 -4.93
C ILE A 250 -16.48 -10.85 -3.82
N LEU A 251 -16.87 -11.15 -2.58
CA LEU A 251 -15.95 -11.30 -1.46
C LEU A 251 -15.02 -12.50 -1.67
N GLU A 252 -15.53 -13.61 -2.21
CA GLU A 252 -14.72 -14.76 -2.61
C GLU A 252 -13.73 -14.38 -3.70
N ILE A 253 -14.17 -13.67 -4.75
CA ILE A 253 -13.30 -13.16 -5.82
C ILE A 253 -12.20 -12.24 -5.27
N PHE A 254 -12.54 -11.33 -4.36
CA PHE A 254 -11.57 -10.44 -3.73
C PHE A 254 -10.51 -11.22 -2.95
N ASN A 255 -10.92 -12.17 -2.11
CA ASN A 255 -9.99 -13.02 -1.36
C ASN A 255 -9.14 -13.91 -2.27
N ASP A 256 -9.75 -14.47 -3.31
CA ASP A 256 -9.05 -15.29 -4.30
C ASP A 256 -8.01 -14.46 -5.06
N SER A 257 -8.32 -13.22 -5.43
CA SER A 257 -7.42 -12.34 -6.19
C SER A 257 -6.14 -12.03 -5.41
N VAL A 258 -6.26 -11.60 -4.16
CA VAL A 258 -5.12 -11.25 -3.32
C VAL A 258 -4.28 -12.48 -2.98
N GLU A 259 -4.91 -13.62 -2.67
CA GLU A 259 -4.16 -14.84 -2.40
C GLU A 259 -3.47 -15.39 -3.66
N SER A 260 -4.08 -15.24 -4.84
CA SER A 260 -3.46 -15.62 -6.11
C SER A 260 -2.21 -14.79 -6.38
N PHE A 261 -2.28 -13.48 -6.14
CA PHE A 261 -1.14 -12.57 -6.26
C PHE A 261 0.00 -12.98 -5.32
N ILE A 262 -0.29 -13.14 -4.02
CA ILE A 262 0.75 -13.46 -3.03
C ILE A 262 1.37 -14.84 -3.26
N SER A 263 0.56 -15.83 -3.66
CA SER A 263 1.02 -17.20 -3.92
C SER A 263 1.61 -17.39 -5.33
N HIS A 264 1.60 -16.35 -6.19
CA HIS A 264 2.00 -16.43 -7.60
C HIS A 264 1.25 -17.51 -8.39
N ASN A 265 -0.04 -17.72 -8.07
CA ASN A 265 -0.86 -18.78 -8.66
C ASN A 265 -1.68 -18.25 -9.84
N VAL A 266 -1.09 -18.28 -11.04
CA VAL A 266 -1.71 -17.82 -12.29
C VAL A 266 -2.98 -18.60 -12.64
N SER A 267 -3.03 -19.90 -12.34
CA SER A 267 -4.22 -20.72 -12.62
C SER A 267 -5.42 -20.29 -11.77
N ARG A 268 -5.19 -19.97 -10.49
CA ARG A 268 -6.24 -19.43 -9.61
C ARG A 268 -6.66 -18.04 -10.08
N ALA A 269 -5.71 -17.17 -10.45
CA ALA A 269 -6.02 -15.86 -11.00
C ALA A 269 -6.90 -15.95 -12.27
N ALA A 270 -6.58 -16.85 -13.20
CA ALA A 270 -7.37 -17.05 -14.42
C ALA A 270 -8.82 -17.45 -14.14
N SER A 271 -9.04 -18.30 -13.13
CA SER A 271 -10.38 -18.77 -12.74
C SER A 271 -11.32 -17.68 -12.20
N ILE A 272 -10.79 -16.51 -11.83
CA ILE A 272 -11.61 -15.39 -11.36
C ILE A 272 -12.49 -14.84 -12.49
N ARG A 273 -11.97 -14.80 -13.72
CA ARG A 273 -12.72 -14.34 -14.90
C ARG A 273 -13.85 -15.28 -15.28
N ASP A 274 -13.73 -16.57 -14.96
CA ASP A 274 -14.79 -17.56 -15.21
C ASP A 274 -16.07 -17.28 -14.41
N LYS A 275 -15.98 -16.49 -13.31
CA LYS A 275 -17.12 -16.07 -12.49
C LYS A 275 -17.87 -14.85 -13.05
N GLU A 276 -17.36 -14.17 -14.08
CA GLU A 276 -17.99 -12.97 -14.67
C GLU A 276 -19.47 -13.19 -15.10
N PRO A 277 -19.83 -14.30 -15.77
CA PRO A 277 -21.21 -14.52 -16.18
C PRO A 277 -22.18 -14.62 -15.00
N GLU A 278 -21.76 -15.26 -13.90
CA GLU A 278 -22.55 -15.38 -12.67
C GLU A 278 -22.78 -14.01 -12.02
N ILE A 279 -21.71 -13.21 -11.89
CA ILE A 279 -21.79 -11.85 -11.34
C ILE A 279 -22.75 -10.99 -12.17
N ARG A 280 -22.63 -11.05 -13.50
CA ARG A 280 -23.48 -10.30 -14.42
C ARG A 280 -24.96 -10.72 -14.31
N GLU A 281 -25.25 -12.01 -14.18
CA GLU A 281 -26.60 -12.51 -13.98
C GLU A 281 -27.22 -11.96 -12.68
N LEU A 282 -26.46 -11.98 -11.58
CA LEU A 282 -26.89 -11.46 -10.29
C LEU A 282 -27.14 -9.95 -10.33
N ILE A 283 -26.26 -9.17 -11.00
CA ILE A 283 -26.43 -7.72 -11.22
C ILE A 283 -27.73 -7.46 -11.99
N ASN A 284 -27.92 -8.09 -13.15
CA ASN A 284 -29.12 -7.93 -13.98
C ASN A 284 -30.41 -8.26 -13.21
N LYS A 285 -30.36 -9.29 -12.36
CA LYS A 285 -31.48 -9.67 -11.51
C LYS A 285 -31.79 -8.57 -10.48
N ILE A 286 -30.80 -7.99 -9.83
CA ILE A 286 -30.98 -6.87 -8.88
C ILE A 286 -31.55 -5.65 -9.61
N GLU A 287 -31.05 -5.30 -10.80
CA GLU A 287 -31.57 -4.19 -11.61
C GLU A 287 -33.04 -4.40 -11.99
N SER A 288 -33.42 -5.61 -12.40
CA SER A 288 -34.81 -5.94 -12.71
C SER A 288 -35.74 -5.78 -11.50
N LEU A 289 -35.26 -6.16 -10.31
CA LEU A 289 -35.98 -5.96 -9.05
C LEU A 289 -36.05 -4.48 -8.67
N ALA A 290 -34.98 -3.71 -8.92
CA ALA A 290 -34.92 -2.28 -8.64
C ALA A 290 -35.99 -1.50 -9.43
N ASN A 291 -36.28 -1.90 -10.68
CA ASN A 291 -37.30 -1.27 -11.52
C ASN A 291 -38.74 -1.41 -10.96
N THR A 292 -38.96 -2.33 -10.02
CA THR A 292 -40.26 -2.50 -9.35
C THR A 292 -40.43 -1.62 -8.11
N LEU A 293 -39.36 -0.93 -7.69
CA LEU A 293 -39.34 -0.07 -6.51
C LEU A 293 -39.67 1.39 -6.86
N PRO A 294 -40.10 2.20 -5.87
CA PRO A 294 -40.14 3.65 -6.01
C PRO A 294 -38.78 4.22 -6.40
N PHE A 295 -38.76 5.28 -7.21
CA PHE A 295 -37.55 5.90 -7.77
C PHE A 295 -36.43 6.10 -6.75
N GLU A 296 -36.74 6.68 -5.59
CA GLU A 296 -35.77 6.95 -4.51
C GLU A 296 -35.08 5.66 -4.02
N ARG A 297 -35.85 4.58 -3.86
CA ARG A 297 -35.32 3.28 -3.40
C ARG A 297 -34.55 2.55 -4.48
N ALA A 298 -34.97 2.69 -5.73
CA ALA A 298 -34.24 2.15 -6.87
C ALA A 298 -32.86 2.82 -6.99
N GLN A 299 -32.80 4.15 -6.81
CA GLN A 299 -31.55 4.92 -6.84
C GLN A 299 -30.58 4.49 -5.73
N ASP A 300 -31.06 4.32 -4.51
CA ASP A 300 -30.25 3.87 -3.38
C ASP A 300 -29.65 2.48 -3.63
N LEU A 301 -30.45 1.54 -4.17
CA LEU A 301 -30.00 0.19 -4.50
C LEU A 301 -28.96 0.18 -5.63
N VAL A 302 -29.15 0.99 -6.66
CA VAL A 302 -28.21 1.13 -7.78
C VAL A 302 -26.86 1.67 -7.30
N ILE A 303 -26.84 2.58 -6.32
CA ILE A 303 -25.60 3.07 -5.73
C ILE A 303 -24.85 1.93 -5.02
N ILE A 304 -25.54 1.14 -4.20
CA ILE A 304 -24.91 -0.02 -3.53
C ILE A 304 -24.38 -1.02 -4.56
N LEU A 305 -25.15 -1.30 -5.61
CA LEU A 305 -24.75 -2.20 -6.69
C LEU A 305 -23.49 -1.69 -7.41
N SER A 306 -23.41 -0.39 -7.68
CA SER A 306 -22.24 0.23 -8.29
C SER A 306 -20.99 0.11 -7.40
N LEU A 307 -21.12 0.32 -6.08
CA LEU A 307 -20.02 0.15 -5.14
C LEU A 307 -19.51 -1.31 -5.10
N LEU A 308 -20.43 -2.28 -5.10
CA LEU A 308 -20.08 -3.70 -5.18
C LEU A 308 -19.38 -4.05 -6.50
N ASN A 309 -19.88 -3.54 -7.63
CA ASN A 309 -19.25 -3.76 -8.93
C ASN A 309 -17.81 -3.24 -8.96
N ARG A 310 -17.54 -2.06 -8.36
CA ARG A 310 -16.17 -1.54 -8.26
C ARG A 310 -15.26 -2.47 -7.45
N ILE A 311 -15.75 -3.11 -6.39
CA ILE A 311 -14.98 -4.11 -5.64
C ILE A 311 -14.62 -5.31 -6.54
N TYR A 312 -15.58 -5.77 -7.35
CA TYR A 312 -15.32 -6.81 -8.35
C TYR A 312 -14.26 -6.37 -9.36
N ASP A 313 -14.40 -5.17 -9.95
CA ASP A 313 -13.46 -4.64 -10.94
C ASP A 313 -12.03 -4.59 -10.38
N TYR A 314 -11.86 -4.05 -9.16
CA TYR A 314 -10.55 -4.01 -8.49
C TYR A 314 -9.99 -5.41 -8.21
N SER A 315 -10.86 -6.39 -7.91
CA SER A 315 -10.42 -7.77 -7.68
C SER A 315 -9.95 -8.43 -8.98
N VAL A 316 -10.57 -8.11 -10.11
CA VAL A 316 -10.10 -8.52 -11.44
C VAL A 316 -8.75 -7.86 -11.75
N ASP A 317 -8.60 -6.56 -11.50
CA ASP A 317 -7.33 -5.85 -11.70
C ASP A 317 -6.19 -6.45 -10.85
N ILE A 318 -6.46 -6.83 -9.59
CA ILE A 318 -5.50 -7.56 -8.75
C ILE A 318 -5.12 -8.91 -9.39
N SER A 319 -6.10 -9.65 -9.91
CA SER A 319 -5.84 -10.95 -10.53
C SER A 319 -4.94 -10.85 -11.76
N ASP A 320 -5.10 -9.78 -12.56
CA ASP A 320 -4.31 -9.53 -13.76
C ASP A 320 -2.84 -9.22 -13.46
N LEU A 321 -2.54 -8.74 -12.25
CA LEU A 321 -1.17 -8.52 -11.78
C LEU A 321 -0.48 -9.81 -11.30
N THR A 322 -1.18 -10.95 -11.27
CA THR A 322 -0.60 -12.22 -10.84
C THR A 322 0.32 -12.78 -11.93
N THR A 323 1.63 -12.73 -11.67
CA THR A 323 2.66 -13.31 -12.54
C THR A 323 3.16 -14.64 -11.97
N SER A 324 3.57 -15.56 -12.85
CA SER A 324 4.34 -16.73 -12.43
C SER A 324 5.73 -16.29 -11.99
N LYS A 325 6.23 -16.83 -10.87
CA LYS A 325 7.66 -16.78 -10.57
C LYS A 325 8.39 -17.64 -11.61
N GLU A 326 8.83 -17.05 -12.72
CA GLU A 326 9.90 -17.64 -13.49
C GLU A 326 11.18 -17.55 -12.64
N LEU A 327 11.75 -18.72 -12.34
CA LEU A 327 12.96 -18.90 -11.51
C LEU A 327 14.22 -18.40 -12.22
#